data_AF-S0G709-F1
#
_entry.id   AF-S0G709-F1
#
_cell.length_a   1.000
_cell.length_b   1.000
_cell.length_c   1.000
_cell.angle_alpha   90.00
_cell.angle_beta   90.00
_cell.angle_gamma   90.00
#
_symmetry.space_group_name_H-M   'P 1'
#
loop_
_entity.id
_entity.type
_entity.pdbx_description
1 polymer ?
#
loop_
_entity_poly.entity_id
_entity_poly.type
_entity_poly.pdbx_seq_one_letter_code
_entity_poly.pdbx_strand_id
1 'polypeptide(L)' 'MRKQSPARWQASTFPERFRKKISVVHDGIDTRQLIPWPDASMTLNHQIQVTRKDTVTDLLENPAERQRLGKNA' A
#
# COMPACT_ATOMS: atom_id res chain seq x y z
N MET A 1 8.38 -1.02 25.14
CA MET A 1 7.35 -1.05 24.08
C MET A 1 7.49 -2.33 23.25
N ARG A 2 6.44 -3.14 23.12
CA ARG A 2 6.40 -4.31 22.23
C ARG A 2 5.85 -3.88 20.87
N LYS A 3 6.50 -4.27 19.77
CA LYS A 3 6.01 -3.97 18.42
C LYS A 3 5.03 -5.07 18.01
N GLN A 4 3.98 -4.71 17.27
CA GLN A 4 3.05 -5.66 16.69
C GLN A 4 3.25 -5.72 15.18
N SER A 5 3.03 -6.89 14.59
CA SER A 5 3.07 -7.09 13.14
C SER A 5 1.82 -7.84 12.68
N PRO A 6 1.18 -7.44 11.56
CA PRO A 6 -0.04 -8.08 11.07
C PRO A 6 0.18 -9.50 10.56
N ALA A 7 1.39 -9.81 10.07
CA ALA A 7 1.71 -11.08 9.45
C ALA A 7 3.12 -11.57 9.77
N ARG A 8 3.30 -12.90 9.77
CA ARG A 8 4.60 -13.53 10.01
C ARG A 8 5.66 -13.11 8.99
N TRP A 9 5.28 -12.92 7.74
CA TRP A 9 6.21 -12.47 6.71
C TRP A 9 6.74 -11.06 7.01
N GLN A 10 5.87 -10.12 7.41
CA GLN A 10 6.27 -8.76 7.81
C GLN A 10 7.15 -8.78 9.07
N ALA A 11 6.83 -9.63 10.04
CA ALA A 11 7.68 -9.79 11.22
C ALA A 11 9.09 -10.29 10.85
N SER A 12 9.19 -11.14 9.81
CA SER A 12 10.46 -11.73 9.36
C SER A 12 11.38 -10.75 8.63
N THR A 13 10.87 -9.64 8.08
CA THR A 13 11.72 -8.62 7.41
C THR A 13 12.52 -7.77 8.40
N PHE A 14 12.19 -7.78 9.70
CA PHE A 14 12.95 -7.08 10.72
C PHE A 14 14.25 -7.83 11.10
N PRO A 15 15.32 -7.11 11.47
CA PRO A 15 16.55 -7.72 11.99
C PRO A 15 16.30 -8.63 13.19
N GLU A 16 17.09 -9.70 13.33
CA GLU A 16 16.87 -10.78 14.29
C GLU A 16 16.73 -10.31 15.75
N ARG A 17 17.53 -9.32 16.16
CA ARG A 17 17.47 -8.69 17.49
C ARG A 17 16.10 -8.07 17.82
N PHE A 18 15.32 -7.73 16.80
CA PHE A 18 13.98 -7.16 16.94
C PHE A 18 12.87 -8.20 16.77
N ARG A 19 13.09 -9.28 16.00
CA ARG A 19 12.10 -10.36 15.79
C ARG A 19 11.57 -10.93 17.10
N LYS A 20 12.45 -11.15 18.09
CA LYS A 20 12.09 -11.67 19.44
C LYS A 20 11.17 -10.74 20.25
N LYS A 21 11.02 -9.48 19.84
CA LYS A 21 10.18 -8.46 20.50
C LYS A 21 8.92 -8.10 19.69
N ILE A 22 8.71 -8.77 18.55
CA ILE A 22 7.56 -8.56 17.67
C ILE A 22 6.53 -9.66 17.96
N SER A 23 5.31 -9.25 18.30
CA SER A 23 4.18 -10.16 18.40
C SER A 23 3.36 -10.08 17.13
N VAL A 24 3.06 -11.23 16.52
CA VAL A 24 2.11 -11.29 15.41
C VAL A 24 0.71 -11.34 16.03
N VAL A 25 -0.09 -10.31 15.74
CA VAL A 25 -1.46 -10.20 16.23
C VAL A 25 -2.37 -10.08 15.02
N HIS A 26 -3.32 -11.00 14.92
CA HIS A 26 -4.37 -10.95 13.92
C HIS A 26 -5.60 -10.33 14.59
N ASP A 27 -5.84 -9.05 14.33
CA ASP A 27 -7.11 -8.42 14.64
C ASP A 27 -8.08 -8.84 13.52
N GLY A 28 -8.94 -9.81 13.81
CA GLY A 28 -9.86 -10.36 12.82
C GLY A 28 -10.79 -9.26 12.30
N ILE A 29 -10.96 -9.16 10.99
CA ILE A 29 -11.90 -8.21 10.38
C ILE A 29 -13.20 -8.94 10.03
N ASP A 30 -14.34 -8.29 10.24
CA ASP A 30 -15.64 -8.84 9.84
C ASP A 30 -15.76 -8.79 8.31
N THR A 31 -15.44 -9.91 7.67
CA THR A 31 -15.47 -10.04 6.21
C THR A 31 -16.88 -9.97 5.65
N ARG A 32 -17.93 -10.07 6.47
CA ARG A 32 -19.32 -9.89 6.01
C ARG A 32 -19.66 -8.43 5.77
N GLN A 33 -18.95 -7.52 6.42
CA GLN A 33 -19.11 -6.06 6.24
C GLN A 33 -18.20 -5.51 5.13
N LEU A 34 -17.15 -6.24 4.75
CA LEU A 34 -16.20 -5.86 3.69
C LEU A 34 -16.69 -6.28 2.30
N ILE A 35 -17.88 -5.82 1.92
CA ILE A 35 -18.43 -6.02 0.59
C ILE A 35 -18.11 -4.82 -0.32
N PRO A 36 -17.88 -5.02 -1.64
CA PRO A 36 -17.67 -3.90 -2.55
C PRO A 36 -18.88 -2.96 -2.57
N TRP A 37 -18.65 -1.66 -2.42
CA TRP A 37 -19.67 -0.65 -2.68
C TRP A 37 -19.69 -0.33 -4.19
N PRO A 38 -20.75 -0.70 -4.93
CA PRO A 38 -20.80 -0.53 -6.39
C PRO A 38 -20.66 0.92 -6.85
N ASP A 39 -21.19 1.87 -6.07
CA ASP A 39 -21.26 3.30 -6.41
C ASP A 39 -20.17 4.13 -5.71
N ALA A 40 -19.10 3.48 -5.23
CA ALA A 40 -17.98 4.16 -4.58
C ALA A 40 -17.32 5.15 -5.54
N SER A 41 -17.22 6.41 -5.11
CA SER A 41 -16.42 7.45 -5.77
C SER A 41 -15.71 8.30 -4.73
N MET A 42 -14.56 8.87 -5.11
CA MET A 42 -13.72 9.72 -4.27
C MET A 42 -13.19 10.87 -5.10
N THR A 43 -13.07 12.06 -4.52
CA THR A 43 -12.44 13.20 -5.19
C THR A 43 -10.99 13.35 -4.73
N LEU A 44 -10.04 13.09 -5.62
CA LEU A 44 -8.62 13.33 -5.40
C LEU A 44 -8.28 14.81 -5.64
N ASN A 45 -7.55 15.41 -4.70
CA ASN A 45 -7.10 16.81 -4.75
C ASN A 45 -8.23 17.84 -5.03
N HIS A 46 -9.48 17.52 -4.67
CA HIS A 46 -10.67 18.34 -4.95
C HIS A 46 -10.91 18.62 -6.45
N GLN A 47 -10.27 17.87 -7.34
CA GLN A 47 -10.24 18.15 -8.77
C GLN A 47 -10.61 16.94 -9.62
N ILE A 48 -10.23 15.73 -9.17
CA ILE A 48 -10.37 14.51 -9.96
C ILE A 48 -11.34 13.59 -9.24
N GLN A 49 -12.51 13.34 -9.82
CA GLN A 49 -13.39 12.29 -9.34
C GLN A 49 -12.90 10.95 -9.87
N VAL A 50 -12.55 10.04 -8.96
CA VAL A 50 -12.16 8.66 -9.24
C VAL A 50 -13.28 7.72 -8.78
N THR A 51 -13.54 6.72 -9.59
CA THR A 51 -14.61 5.74 -9.45
C THR A 51 -14.04 4.33 -9.59
N ARG A 52 -14.86 3.31 -9.32
CA ARG A 52 -14.49 1.91 -9.54
C ARG A 52 -14.07 1.59 -11.00
N LYS A 53 -14.47 2.40 -11.97
CA LYS A 53 -14.14 2.17 -13.39
C LYS A 53 -12.73 2.62 -13.76
N ASP A 54 -12.07 3.37 -12.88
CA ASP A 54 -10.76 3.95 -13.15
C ASP A 54 -9.65 2.98 -12.77
N THR A 55 -8.71 2.79 -13.69
CA THR A 55 -7.55 1.92 -13.47
C THR A 55 -6.43 2.70 -12.77
N VAL A 56 -5.92 2.15 -11.68
CA VAL A 56 -4.70 2.64 -11.03
C VAL A 56 -3.50 1.95 -11.66
N THR A 57 -2.60 2.72 -12.25
CA THR A 57 -1.34 2.22 -12.81
C THR A 57 -0.18 2.75 -11.97
N ASP A 58 0.57 1.87 -11.34
CA ASP A 58 1.81 2.24 -10.66
C ASP A 58 2.92 2.44 -11.71
N LEU A 59 3.13 3.69 -12.12
CA LEU A 59 4.37 4.06 -12.80
C LEU A 59 5.48 4.13 -11.77
N LEU A 60 6.23 3.03 -11.62
CA LEU A 60 7.51 3.03 -10.92
C LEU A 60 8.52 3.79 -11.79
N GLU A 61 8.53 5.11 -11.68
CA GLU A 61 9.58 5.92 -12.29
C GLU A 61 10.91 5.64 -11.58
N ASN A 62 11.84 4.99 -12.28
CA ASN A 62 13.23 4.91 -11.86
C ASN A 62 13.88 6.30 -12.01
N PRO A 63 14.35 6.95 -10.93
CA PRO A 63 14.98 8.26 -11.01
C PRO A 63 16.19 8.30 -11.95
N ALA A 64 16.88 7.17 -12.15
CA ALA A 64 18.05 7.09 -13.03
C ALA A 64 17.72 7.19 -14.54
N GLU A 65 16.51 6.80 -14.93
CA GLU A 65 16.04 6.85 -16.33
C GLU A 65 15.68 8.29 -16.77
N ARG A 66 15.27 9.15 -15.82
CA ARG A 66 14.91 10.56 -16.08
C ARG A 66 16.05 11.36 -16.75
N GLN A 67 17.31 11.03 -16.48
CA GLN A 67 18.46 11.77 -17.04
C GLN A 67 18.81 11.39 -18.49
N ARG A 68 18.40 10.21 -18.98
CA ARG A 68 18.64 9.77 -20.36
C ARG A 68 17.64 10.35 -21.36
N LEU A 69 16.40 10.60 -20.93
CA LEU A 69 15.32 11.09 -21.80
C LEU A 69 15.30 12.63 -21.94
N GLY A 70 15.96 13.37 -21.04
CA GLY A 70 16.04 14.83 -21.07
C GLY A 70 17.09 15.45 -22.01
N LYS A 71 17.64 14.69 -22.96
CA LYS A 71 18.69 15.18 -23.89
C LYS A 71 18.39 15.06 -25.39
N ASN A 72 17.17 14.68 -25.77
CA ASN A 72 16.74 14.62 -27.17
C ASN A 72 15.35 15.25 -27.36
N ALA A 73 15.21 16.52 -26.96
CA ALA A 73 14.11 17.39 -27.38
C ALA A 73 14.70 18.67 -27.94
#